data_AF-A0A7U9NDB9-F1
#
_entry.id   AF-A0A7U9NDB9-F1
#
_cell.length_a   1.000
_cell.length_b   1.000
_cell.length_c   1.000
_cell.angle_alpha   90.00
_cell.angle_beta   90.00
_cell.angle_gamma   90.00
#
_symmetry.space_group_name_H-M   'P 1'
#
loop_
_entity.id
_entity.type
_entity.pdbx_description
1 polymer ?
#
loop_
_entity_poly.entity_id
_entity_poly.type
_entity_poly.pdbx_seq_one_letter_code
_entity_poly.pdbx_strand_id
1 'polypeptide(L)'
;MLYLDYCGDCDAAGYAEFVKKAAESGKTLVLGCTNVDAAKAALDVCKDSKPILDGADASNYEAMSKLAAEAGVVLGVRGADINELYDTVAAIEKLGNKNLVLNVGTASVKDAFATTVQIRRAALKNTDRTFGYPSIVNVGKLAPGDAAMQAALASLFTVKYGSVIVMESMNYAQALPLYGLRQNVFTDPQKPMKVEPGIYALNGADENSVCLTTVDFALTYFVVSGELERSGVPCNLVISDAGGLSVLTAWAAGKLSSTSVSKFIIENVEPKVKSRKLIIPGKVAVLKGDIEAKLPGWEVIVAPNEAVQLVKFLKDMQANGEI
;
A
#
# COMPACT_ATOMS: atom_id res chain seq x y z
N MET A 1 -8.33 3.81 -10.98
CA MET A 1 -9.46 4.75 -10.95
C MET A 1 -9.16 5.92 -11.89
N LEU A 2 -10.15 6.48 -12.56
CA LEU A 2 -10.05 7.70 -13.37
C LEU A 2 -11.08 8.71 -12.88
N TYR A 3 -10.67 9.95 -12.64
CA TYR A 3 -11.57 11.03 -12.24
C TYR A 3 -11.84 11.91 -13.46
N LEU A 4 -13.10 12.00 -13.88
CA LEU A 4 -13.54 12.59 -15.14
C LEU A 4 -14.39 13.82 -14.83
N ASP A 5 -13.78 15.01 -14.79
CA ASP A 5 -14.52 16.26 -14.59
C ASP A 5 -15.35 16.60 -15.85
N TYR A 6 -16.59 17.02 -15.65
CA TYR A 6 -17.40 17.66 -16.68
C TYR A 6 -16.87 19.07 -16.95
N CYS A 7 -16.38 19.30 -18.16
CA CYS A 7 -16.05 20.63 -18.66
C CYS A 7 -17.33 21.44 -18.89
N GLY A 8 -17.44 22.64 -18.35
CA GLY A 8 -18.61 23.51 -18.61
C GLY A 8 -18.83 23.85 -20.09
N ASP A 9 -17.79 23.69 -20.92
CA ASP A 9 -17.81 23.96 -22.37
C ASP A 9 -18.22 22.74 -23.21
N CYS A 10 -18.29 21.54 -22.64
CA CYS A 10 -18.79 20.35 -23.33
C CYS A 10 -20.27 20.14 -23.00
N ASP A 11 -21.07 19.72 -23.98
CA ASP A 11 -22.48 19.37 -23.74
C ASP A 11 -22.59 17.96 -23.11
N ALA A 12 -23.80 17.60 -22.67
CA ALA A 12 -24.06 16.31 -22.05
C ALA A 12 -23.68 15.11 -22.95
N ALA A 13 -23.81 15.26 -24.26
CA ALA A 13 -23.47 14.22 -25.23
C ALA A 13 -21.96 14.03 -25.35
N GLY A 14 -21.20 15.13 -25.46
CA GLY A 14 -19.74 15.11 -25.51
C GLY A 14 -19.12 14.55 -24.23
N TYR A 15 -19.70 14.87 -23.07
CA TYR A 15 -19.27 14.26 -21.80
C TYR A 15 -19.55 12.76 -21.75
N ALA A 16 -20.73 12.32 -22.19
CA ALA A 16 -21.06 10.90 -22.26
C ALA A 16 -20.13 10.14 -23.22
N GLU A 17 -19.78 10.72 -24.38
CA GLU A 17 -18.82 10.10 -25.30
C GLU A 17 -17.43 9.97 -24.67
N PHE A 18 -16.96 11.01 -23.99
CA PHE A 18 -15.69 10.98 -23.25
C PHE A 18 -15.70 9.90 -22.15
N VAL A 19 -16.77 9.81 -21.37
CA VAL A 19 -16.95 8.80 -20.32
C VAL A 19 -16.98 7.39 -20.91
N LYS A 20 -17.69 7.19 -22.02
CA LYS A 20 -17.74 5.90 -22.73
C LYS A 20 -16.34 5.46 -23.16
N LYS A 21 -15.55 6.37 -23.74
CA LYS A 21 -14.15 6.09 -24.12
C LYS A 21 -13.27 5.78 -22.90
N ALA A 22 -13.45 6.51 -21.80
CA ALA A 22 -12.69 6.25 -20.56
C ALA A 22 -13.03 4.88 -19.94
N ALA A 23 -14.28 4.42 -20.08
CA ALA A 23 -14.74 3.12 -19.58
C ALA A 23 -14.02 1.94 -20.25
N GLU A 24 -13.57 2.08 -21.50
CA GLU A 24 -12.79 1.06 -22.23
C GLU A 24 -11.46 0.72 -21.53
N SER A 25 -10.96 1.58 -20.63
CA SER A 25 -9.75 1.32 -19.86
C SER A 25 -9.91 0.24 -18.78
N GLY A 26 -11.14 -0.18 -18.46
CA GLY A 26 -11.45 -1.12 -17.37
C GLY A 26 -11.16 -0.59 -15.96
N LYS A 27 -10.79 0.69 -15.82
CA LYS A 27 -10.54 1.33 -14.51
C LYS A 27 -11.87 1.79 -13.91
N THR A 28 -12.00 1.72 -12.58
CA THR A 28 -13.10 2.37 -11.84
C THR A 28 -13.18 3.86 -12.20
N LEU A 29 -14.38 4.38 -12.45
CA LEU A 29 -14.58 5.78 -12.81
C LEU A 29 -15.14 6.59 -11.65
N VAL A 30 -14.76 7.87 -11.58
CA VAL A 30 -15.39 8.90 -10.75
C VAL A 30 -15.82 10.01 -11.69
N LEU A 31 -17.12 10.28 -11.75
CA LEU A 31 -17.74 11.28 -12.61
C LEU A 31 -17.86 12.58 -11.83
N GLY A 32 -16.95 13.52 -12.06
CA GLY A 32 -16.98 14.85 -11.44
C GLY A 32 -17.97 15.75 -12.17
N CYS A 33 -19.25 15.75 -11.81
CA CYS A 33 -20.28 16.47 -12.56
C CYS A 33 -21.39 16.98 -11.64
N THR A 34 -21.66 18.30 -11.66
CA THR A 34 -22.77 18.92 -10.91
C THR A 34 -24.02 19.14 -11.77
N ASN A 35 -23.92 18.98 -13.09
CA ASN A 35 -25.04 19.10 -14.01
C ASN A 35 -25.79 17.76 -14.09
N VAL A 36 -27.07 17.75 -13.69
CA VAL A 36 -27.88 16.54 -13.59
C VAL A 36 -28.07 15.85 -14.94
N ASP A 37 -28.26 16.61 -16.02
CA ASP A 37 -28.48 16.06 -17.36
C ASP A 37 -27.21 15.41 -17.92
N ALA A 38 -26.06 16.05 -17.74
CA ALA A 38 -24.76 15.50 -18.11
C ALA A 38 -24.40 14.28 -17.26
N ALA A 39 -24.68 14.30 -15.96
CA ALA A 39 -24.51 13.16 -15.07
C ALA A 39 -25.36 11.97 -15.51
N LYS A 40 -26.62 12.20 -15.90
CA LYS A 40 -27.52 11.17 -16.41
C LYS A 40 -26.99 10.56 -17.72
N ALA A 41 -26.62 11.40 -18.68
CA ALA A 41 -26.06 10.96 -19.95
C ALA A 41 -24.78 10.13 -19.77
N ALA A 42 -23.89 10.55 -18.87
CA ALA A 42 -22.70 9.78 -18.51
C ALA A 42 -23.03 8.44 -17.85
N LEU A 43 -24.00 8.39 -16.95
CA LEU A 43 -24.40 7.14 -16.30
C LEU A 43 -25.05 6.15 -17.27
N ASP A 44 -25.82 6.62 -18.25
CA ASP A 44 -26.43 5.76 -19.26
C ASP A 44 -25.39 4.94 -20.06
N VAL A 45 -24.15 5.43 -20.17
CA VAL A 45 -23.07 4.75 -20.89
C VAL A 45 -22.09 3.99 -19.99
N CYS A 46 -22.15 4.15 -18.65
CA CYS A 46 -21.16 3.52 -17.75
C CYS A 46 -21.69 2.98 -16.41
N LYS A 47 -22.98 3.07 -16.09
CA LYS A 47 -23.55 2.62 -14.80
C LYS A 47 -23.21 1.18 -14.42
N ASP A 48 -23.07 0.29 -15.40
CA ASP A 48 -22.73 -1.12 -15.16
C ASP A 48 -21.33 -1.29 -14.55
N SER A 49 -20.43 -0.31 -14.76
CA SER A 49 -19.11 -0.26 -14.12
C SER A 49 -19.13 0.23 -12.67
N LYS A 50 -20.32 0.63 -12.18
CA LYS A 50 -20.56 1.19 -10.84
C LYS A 50 -19.61 2.35 -10.51
N PRO A 51 -19.64 3.45 -11.29
CA PRO A 51 -18.82 4.61 -11.01
C PRO A 51 -19.21 5.28 -9.67
N ILE A 52 -18.38 6.23 -9.21
CA ILE A 52 -18.81 7.22 -8.23
C ILE A 52 -19.35 8.43 -8.99
N LEU A 53 -20.57 8.89 -8.72
CA LEU A 53 -21.09 10.17 -9.21
C LEU A 53 -20.76 11.26 -8.19
N ASP A 54 -19.70 12.04 -8.43
CA ASP A 54 -19.24 13.09 -7.51
C ASP A 54 -19.71 14.48 -7.97
N GLY A 55 -20.70 15.03 -7.28
CA GLY A 55 -21.25 16.34 -7.65
C GLY A 55 -22.54 16.78 -6.98
N ALA A 56 -23.04 16.05 -5.97
CA ALA A 56 -24.19 16.53 -5.21
C ALA A 56 -23.79 17.68 -4.28
N ASP A 57 -24.52 18.78 -4.33
CA ASP A 57 -24.41 19.94 -3.44
C ASP A 57 -25.80 20.46 -3.05
N ALA A 58 -25.85 21.51 -2.23
CA ALA A 58 -27.10 22.08 -1.73
C ALA A 58 -28.10 22.49 -2.84
N SER A 59 -27.63 22.75 -4.07
CA SER A 59 -28.48 23.18 -5.19
C SER A 59 -29.11 22.04 -5.99
N ASN A 60 -28.54 20.83 -5.94
CA ASN A 60 -28.92 19.72 -6.83
C ASN A 60 -29.11 18.36 -6.12
N TYR A 61 -28.93 18.28 -4.79
CA TYR A 61 -28.84 17.02 -4.06
C TYR A 61 -30.05 16.08 -4.25
N GLU A 62 -31.27 16.60 -4.36
CA GLU A 62 -32.47 15.76 -4.55
C GLU A 62 -32.41 14.99 -5.87
N ALA A 63 -32.10 15.71 -6.95
CA ALA A 63 -32.02 15.13 -8.29
C ALA A 63 -30.82 14.19 -8.41
N MET A 64 -29.66 14.59 -7.89
CA MET A 64 -28.44 13.77 -7.90
C MET A 64 -28.59 12.51 -7.04
N SER A 65 -29.25 12.59 -5.88
CA SER A 65 -29.53 11.45 -5.02
C SER A 65 -30.46 10.44 -5.68
N LYS A 66 -31.55 10.91 -6.29
CA LYS A 66 -32.46 10.06 -7.06
C LYS A 66 -31.72 9.36 -8.21
N LEU A 67 -30.97 10.13 -8.99
CA LEU A 67 -30.19 9.60 -10.12
C LEU A 67 -29.19 8.52 -9.68
N ALA A 68 -28.44 8.78 -8.60
CA ALA A 68 -27.47 7.82 -8.07
C ALA A 68 -28.13 6.54 -7.55
N ALA A 69 -29.28 6.67 -6.87
CA ALA A 69 -30.05 5.54 -6.37
C ALA A 69 -30.63 4.67 -7.52
N GLU A 70 -31.21 5.29 -8.54
CA GLU A 70 -31.74 4.61 -9.73
C GLU A 70 -30.63 3.89 -10.52
N ALA A 71 -29.44 4.49 -10.62
CA ALA A 71 -28.29 3.88 -11.27
C ALA A 71 -27.53 2.88 -10.38
N GLY A 72 -27.83 2.79 -9.08
CA GLY A 72 -27.15 1.90 -8.13
C GLY A 72 -25.68 2.26 -7.90
N VAL A 73 -25.33 3.54 -7.97
CA VAL A 73 -23.95 4.06 -7.87
C VAL A 73 -23.70 4.79 -6.55
N VAL A 74 -22.42 5.01 -6.21
CA VAL A 74 -22.02 5.80 -5.03
C VAL A 74 -22.18 7.28 -5.36
N LEU A 75 -22.75 8.08 -4.45
CA LEU A 75 -22.89 9.53 -4.60
C LEU A 75 -21.81 10.29 -3.81
N GLY A 76 -21.02 11.08 -4.50
CA GLY A 76 -20.12 12.07 -3.92
C GLY A 76 -20.84 13.38 -3.60
N VAL A 77 -20.75 13.79 -2.34
CA VAL A 77 -21.40 15.00 -1.81
C VAL A 77 -20.32 16.04 -1.49
N ARG A 78 -20.56 17.29 -1.89
CA ARG A 78 -19.70 18.44 -1.65
C ARG A 78 -20.50 19.58 -1.01
N GLY A 79 -19.78 20.54 -0.43
CA GLY A 79 -20.33 21.79 0.07
C GLY A 79 -19.28 22.90 0.03
N ALA A 80 -19.71 24.15 0.11
CA ALA A 80 -18.83 25.31 0.19
C ALA A 80 -17.97 25.29 1.46
N ASP A 81 -18.51 24.74 2.56
CA ASP A 81 -17.81 24.49 3.81
C ASP A 81 -18.32 23.19 4.48
N ILE A 82 -17.79 22.87 5.65
CA ILE A 82 -18.17 21.66 6.39
C ILE A 82 -19.62 21.68 6.88
N ASN A 83 -20.21 22.84 7.16
CA ASN A 83 -21.59 22.93 7.62
C ASN A 83 -22.55 22.67 6.46
N GLU A 84 -22.33 23.29 5.30
CA GLU A 84 -23.14 23.03 4.11
C GLU A 84 -23.02 21.56 3.66
N LEU A 85 -21.81 20.99 3.73
CA LEU A 85 -21.60 19.56 3.49
C LEU A 85 -22.42 18.70 4.46
N TYR A 86 -22.43 19.04 5.76
CA TYR A 86 -23.21 18.33 6.77
C TYR A 86 -24.71 18.36 6.47
N ASP A 87 -25.24 19.55 6.22
CA ASP A 87 -26.66 19.76 5.98
C ASP A 87 -27.11 19.04 4.70
N THR A 88 -26.29 19.08 3.65
CA THR A 88 -26.55 18.38 2.39
C THR A 88 -26.56 16.86 2.59
N VAL A 89 -25.61 16.30 3.35
CA VAL A 89 -25.59 14.87 3.66
C VAL A 89 -26.83 14.47 4.48
N ALA A 90 -27.18 15.23 5.50
CA ALA A 90 -28.38 14.97 6.31
C ALA A 90 -29.67 15.03 5.47
N ALA A 91 -29.74 15.94 4.49
CA ALA A 91 -30.86 16.03 3.56
C ALA A 91 -30.93 14.79 2.65
N ILE A 92 -29.80 14.34 2.11
CA ILE A 92 -29.71 13.13 1.28
C ILE A 92 -30.11 11.87 2.08
N GLU A 93 -29.70 11.75 3.34
CA GLU A 93 -30.08 10.62 4.19
C GLU A 93 -31.61 10.56 4.41
N LYS A 94 -32.29 11.71 4.54
CA LYS A 94 -33.75 11.78 4.65
C LYS A 94 -34.46 11.29 3.39
N LEU A 95 -33.81 11.39 2.22
CA LEU A 95 -34.29 10.78 0.97
C LEU A 95 -34.05 9.26 0.92
N GLY A 96 -33.39 8.68 1.93
CA GLY A 96 -33.13 7.24 2.03
C GLY A 96 -31.84 6.77 1.36
N ASN A 97 -31.03 7.68 0.81
CA ASN A 97 -29.76 7.33 0.20
C ASN A 97 -28.61 7.44 1.21
N LYS A 98 -27.91 6.31 1.42
CA LYS A 98 -26.75 6.20 2.33
C LYS A 98 -25.51 5.64 1.62
N ASN A 99 -25.51 5.58 0.29
CA ASN A 99 -24.36 5.13 -0.47
C ASN A 99 -23.48 6.33 -0.84
N LEU A 100 -22.85 6.94 0.17
CA LEU A 100 -22.24 8.27 0.05
C LEU A 100 -20.72 8.26 0.23
N VAL A 101 -20.07 9.27 -0.36
CA VAL A 101 -18.67 9.65 -0.12
C VAL A 101 -18.57 11.17 -0.03
N LEU A 102 -17.74 11.69 0.85
CA LEU A 102 -17.66 13.13 1.16
C LEU A 102 -16.49 13.78 0.43
N ASN A 103 -16.76 14.66 -0.52
CA ASN A 103 -15.74 15.43 -1.21
C ASN A 103 -15.38 16.67 -0.39
N VAL A 104 -14.13 16.73 0.08
CA VAL A 104 -13.66 17.70 1.08
C VAL A 104 -12.49 18.57 0.59
N GLY A 105 -12.10 18.43 -0.69
CA GLY A 105 -10.83 18.94 -1.22
C GLY A 105 -10.90 20.20 -2.07
N THR A 106 -11.89 21.09 -1.88
CA THR A 106 -12.18 22.15 -2.88
C THR A 106 -11.77 23.56 -2.48
N ALA A 107 -11.73 23.90 -1.18
CA ALA A 107 -11.50 25.28 -0.74
C ALA A 107 -10.02 25.64 -0.56
N SER A 108 -9.28 24.85 0.23
CA SER A 108 -7.85 25.04 0.45
C SER A 108 -7.23 23.78 1.08
N VAL A 109 -5.90 23.67 1.07
CA VAL A 109 -5.20 22.57 1.77
C VAL A 109 -5.54 22.55 3.26
N LYS A 110 -5.62 23.74 3.88
CA LYS A 110 -5.95 23.90 5.31
C LYS A 110 -7.35 23.37 5.59
N ASP A 111 -8.31 23.75 4.77
CA ASP A 111 -9.72 23.38 4.97
C ASP A 111 -9.95 21.89 4.67
N ALA A 112 -9.30 21.36 3.62
CA ALA A 112 -9.36 19.94 3.30
C ALA A 112 -8.79 19.07 4.44
N PHE A 113 -7.66 19.47 5.01
CA PHE A 113 -7.07 18.80 6.17
C PHE A 113 -7.97 18.91 7.42
N ALA A 114 -8.49 20.11 7.72
CA ALA A 114 -9.38 20.31 8.86
C ALA A 114 -10.65 19.45 8.72
N THR A 115 -11.27 19.46 7.54
CA THR A 115 -12.53 18.77 7.25
C THR A 115 -12.36 17.25 7.32
N THR A 116 -11.33 16.68 6.68
CA THR A 116 -11.03 15.22 6.77
C THR A 116 -10.85 14.75 8.21
N VAL A 117 -10.11 15.51 9.03
CA VAL A 117 -9.88 15.20 10.45
C VAL A 117 -11.17 15.35 11.27
N GLN A 118 -11.94 16.41 11.03
CA GLN A 118 -13.19 16.67 11.75
C GLN A 118 -14.24 15.60 11.46
N ILE A 119 -14.46 15.22 10.20
CA ILE A 119 -15.36 14.14 9.79
C ILE A 119 -14.99 12.84 10.52
N ARG A 120 -13.71 12.44 10.46
CA ARG A 120 -13.25 11.21 11.14
C ARG A 120 -13.46 11.26 12.65
N ARG A 121 -13.19 12.41 13.29
CA ARG A 121 -13.39 12.59 14.73
C ARG A 121 -14.86 12.61 15.12
N ALA A 122 -15.72 13.29 14.35
CA ALA A 122 -17.14 13.36 14.60
C ALA A 122 -17.76 11.96 14.54
N ALA A 123 -17.44 11.19 13.50
CA ALA A 123 -17.94 9.83 13.33
C ALA A 123 -17.51 8.88 14.47
N LEU A 124 -16.25 8.95 14.92
CA LEU A 124 -15.73 8.00 15.91
C LEU A 124 -15.89 8.43 17.37
N LYS A 125 -15.68 9.71 17.69
CA LYS A 125 -15.69 10.22 19.07
C LYS A 125 -17.04 10.79 19.47
N ASN A 126 -17.72 11.47 18.55
CA ASN A 126 -19.02 12.09 18.83
C ASN A 126 -20.17 11.18 18.37
N THR A 127 -19.86 10.02 17.79
CA THR A 127 -20.83 9.05 17.24
C THR A 127 -21.79 9.67 16.21
N ASP A 128 -21.33 10.72 15.53
CA ASP A 128 -22.10 11.42 14.51
C ASP A 128 -22.20 10.55 13.25
N ARG A 129 -23.40 10.05 12.98
CA ARG A 129 -23.64 9.15 11.85
C ARG A 129 -23.72 9.89 10.52
N THR A 130 -24.08 11.17 10.52
CA THR A 130 -24.20 11.99 9.30
C THR A 130 -22.86 12.09 8.59
N PHE A 131 -21.75 12.19 9.34
CA PHE A 131 -20.39 12.15 8.80
C PHE A 131 -19.72 10.77 8.86
N GLY A 132 -20.51 9.70 8.90
CA GLY A 132 -20.06 8.32 8.94
C GLY A 132 -19.57 7.74 7.61
N TYR A 133 -19.12 8.58 6.67
CA TYR A 133 -18.81 8.18 5.29
C TYR A 133 -17.31 8.37 4.93
N PRO A 134 -16.79 7.62 3.95
CA PRO A 134 -15.44 7.84 3.41
C PRO A 134 -15.29 9.24 2.77
N SER A 135 -14.05 9.65 2.48
CA SER A 135 -13.75 10.95 1.88
C SER A 135 -13.09 10.86 0.50
N ILE A 136 -13.40 11.81 -0.39
CA ILE A 136 -12.64 12.13 -1.60
C ILE A 136 -11.87 13.42 -1.36
N VAL A 137 -10.57 13.41 -1.67
CA VAL A 137 -9.72 14.61 -1.66
C VAL A 137 -9.10 14.78 -3.04
N ASN A 138 -9.40 15.87 -3.72
CA ASN A 138 -8.82 16.19 -5.01
C ASN A 138 -7.59 17.09 -4.84
N VAL A 139 -6.42 16.48 -4.68
CA VAL A 139 -5.16 17.23 -4.53
C VAL A 139 -4.73 17.91 -5.82
N GLY A 140 -5.20 17.43 -6.98
CA GLY A 140 -5.05 18.12 -8.26
C GLY A 140 -5.69 19.51 -8.25
N LYS A 141 -6.89 19.65 -7.66
CA LYS A 141 -7.54 20.95 -7.49
C LYS A 141 -6.89 21.82 -6.39
N LEU A 142 -6.29 21.20 -5.38
CA LEU A 142 -5.61 21.91 -4.28
C LEU A 142 -4.23 22.46 -4.67
N ALA A 143 -3.54 21.81 -5.61
CA ALA A 143 -2.20 22.17 -6.06
C ALA A 143 -2.05 21.97 -7.58
N PRO A 144 -2.78 22.75 -8.40
CA PRO A 144 -2.85 22.53 -9.84
C PRO A 144 -1.49 22.74 -10.50
N GLY A 145 -1.08 21.80 -11.36
CA GLY A 145 0.21 21.84 -12.05
C GLY A 145 1.45 21.60 -11.18
N ASP A 146 1.32 21.51 -9.86
CA ASP A 146 2.44 21.23 -8.94
C ASP A 146 2.48 19.75 -8.56
N ALA A 147 3.12 18.95 -9.41
CA ALA A 147 3.24 17.51 -9.21
C ALA A 147 3.96 17.12 -7.90
N ALA A 148 4.88 17.95 -7.41
CA ALA A 148 5.61 17.69 -6.17
C ALA A 148 4.71 17.94 -4.95
N MET A 149 3.99 19.06 -4.94
CA MET A 149 3.01 19.38 -3.91
C MET A 149 1.85 18.37 -3.91
N GLN A 150 1.35 17.94 -5.07
CA GLN A 150 0.33 16.90 -5.15
C GLN A 150 0.81 15.58 -4.52
N ALA A 151 2.07 15.17 -4.72
CA ALA A 151 2.61 13.98 -4.07
C ALA A 151 2.75 14.15 -2.55
N ALA A 152 3.12 15.34 -2.08
CA ALA A 152 3.17 15.66 -0.66
C ALA A 152 1.77 15.63 -0.01
N LEU A 153 0.77 16.22 -0.67
CA LEU A 153 -0.63 16.21 -0.23
C LEU A 153 -1.22 14.81 -0.28
N ALA A 154 -0.95 14.02 -1.32
CA ALA A 154 -1.38 12.64 -1.40
C ALA A 154 -0.79 11.80 -0.24
N SER A 155 0.47 12.04 0.11
CA SER A 155 1.10 11.42 1.28
C SER A 155 0.40 11.84 2.59
N LEU A 156 0.13 13.13 2.75
CA LEU A 156 -0.60 13.67 3.91
C LEU A 156 -1.96 13.01 4.07
N PHE A 157 -2.78 13.02 3.01
CA PHE A 157 -4.15 12.49 3.06
C PHE A 157 -4.20 10.96 3.13
N THR A 158 -3.17 10.25 2.67
CA THR A 158 -3.02 8.81 2.94
C THR A 158 -2.92 8.53 4.44
N VAL A 159 -2.17 9.35 5.17
CA VAL A 159 -2.03 9.25 6.64
C VAL A 159 -3.22 9.90 7.38
N LYS A 160 -3.93 10.81 6.71
CA LYS A 160 -4.97 11.67 7.30
C LYS A 160 -6.30 11.52 6.57
N TYR A 161 -6.82 10.29 6.62
CA TYR A 161 -8.22 9.95 6.39
C TYR A 161 -8.79 10.29 5.00
N GLY A 162 -7.95 10.53 4.01
CA GLY A 162 -8.33 10.58 2.59
C GLY A 162 -8.60 9.17 2.08
N SER A 163 -9.86 8.84 1.78
CA SER A 163 -10.21 7.47 1.35
C SER A 163 -9.99 7.27 -0.16
N VAL A 164 -10.28 8.31 -0.94
CA VAL A 164 -9.97 8.42 -2.36
C VAL A 164 -9.19 9.71 -2.55
N ILE A 165 -8.03 9.62 -3.19
CA ILE A 165 -7.15 10.76 -3.44
C ILE A 165 -7.00 10.91 -4.95
N VAL A 166 -7.38 12.08 -5.47
CA VAL A 166 -7.35 12.40 -6.90
C VAL A 166 -6.16 13.31 -7.18
N MET A 167 -5.30 12.87 -8.10
CA MET A 167 -4.14 13.61 -8.60
C MET A 167 -4.33 13.88 -10.09
N GLU A 168 -3.75 14.96 -10.62
CA GLU A 168 -3.77 15.23 -12.06
C GLU A 168 -3.02 14.16 -12.85
N SER A 169 -1.90 13.70 -12.29
CA SER A 169 -1.11 12.61 -12.83
C SER A 169 -0.36 11.88 -11.73
N MET A 170 0.02 10.64 -12.01
CA MET A 170 0.88 9.84 -11.14
C MET A 170 1.85 9.05 -12.02
N ASN A 171 3.10 9.50 -12.05
CA ASN A 171 4.17 8.76 -12.72
C ASN A 171 4.73 7.66 -11.81
N TYR A 172 5.61 6.80 -12.34
CA TYR A 172 6.20 5.70 -11.58
C TYR A 172 6.97 6.18 -10.33
N ALA A 173 7.72 7.27 -10.44
CA ALA A 173 8.52 7.83 -9.35
C ALA A 173 7.65 8.38 -8.20
N GLN A 174 6.43 8.85 -8.48
CA GLN A 174 5.44 9.22 -7.46
C GLN A 174 4.67 8.00 -6.94
N ALA A 175 4.32 7.06 -7.82
CA ALA A 175 3.55 5.87 -7.49
C ALA A 175 4.29 5.00 -6.46
N LEU A 176 5.57 4.72 -6.67
CA LEU A 176 6.36 3.84 -5.81
C LEU A 176 6.32 4.27 -4.32
N PRO A 177 6.69 5.51 -3.93
CA PRO A 177 6.63 5.93 -2.54
C PRO A 177 5.19 6.05 -2.01
N LEU A 178 4.21 6.47 -2.82
CA LEU A 178 2.82 6.59 -2.38
C LEU A 178 2.17 5.23 -2.08
N TYR A 179 2.40 4.23 -2.94
CA TYR A 179 1.93 2.87 -2.72
C TYR A 179 2.65 2.22 -1.53
N GLY A 180 3.96 2.45 -1.38
CA GLY A 180 4.72 2.01 -0.22
C GLY A 180 4.18 2.62 1.08
N LEU A 181 3.93 3.94 1.11
CA LEU A 181 3.33 4.62 2.25
C LEU A 181 1.95 4.05 2.59
N ARG A 182 1.09 3.85 1.59
CA ARG A 182 -0.24 3.24 1.78
C ARG A 182 -0.10 1.85 2.39
N GLN A 183 0.78 1.00 1.86
CA GLN A 183 1.00 -0.33 2.42
C GLN A 183 1.45 -0.24 3.89
N ASN A 184 2.40 0.64 4.20
CA ASN A 184 2.91 0.81 5.56
C ASN A 184 1.82 1.27 6.55
N VAL A 185 1.02 2.28 6.16
CA VAL A 185 -0.02 2.86 7.03
C VAL A 185 -1.17 1.88 7.28
N PHE A 186 -1.54 1.07 6.30
CA PHE A 186 -2.68 0.15 6.37
C PHE A 186 -2.29 -1.29 6.75
N THR A 187 -1.03 -1.56 7.07
CA THR A 187 -0.59 -2.84 7.64
C THR A 187 -1.06 -2.95 9.09
N ASP A 188 -1.58 -4.11 9.49
CA ASP A 188 -1.98 -4.39 10.88
C ASP A 188 -0.77 -4.28 11.81
N PRO A 189 -0.73 -3.30 12.74
CA PRO A 189 0.40 -3.10 13.62
C PRO A 189 0.57 -4.22 14.66
N GLN A 190 -0.45 -5.05 14.89
CA GLN A 190 -0.40 -6.14 15.86
C GLN A 190 0.11 -7.46 15.26
N LYS A 191 0.11 -7.58 13.93
CA LYS A 191 0.49 -8.79 13.21
C LYS A 191 1.63 -8.48 12.24
N PRO A 192 2.89 -8.66 12.66
CA PRO A 192 4.02 -8.56 11.75
C PRO A 192 3.79 -9.48 10.54
N MET A 193 4.01 -8.96 9.34
CA MET A 193 4.00 -9.79 8.14
C MET A 193 5.14 -10.80 8.24
N LYS A 194 4.79 -12.09 8.22
CA LYS A 194 5.74 -13.19 8.34
C LYS A 194 5.89 -13.92 7.01
N VAL A 195 7.06 -14.52 6.83
CA VAL A 195 7.35 -15.51 5.80
C VAL A 195 7.46 -16.87 6.49
N GLU A 196 6.96 -17.92 5.85
CA GLU A 196 7.00 -19.27 6.42
C GLU A 196 8.46 -19.71 6.66
N PRO A 197 8.80 -20.23 7.85
CA PRO A 197 10.12 -20.80 8.10
C PRO A 197 10.43 -21.97 7.16
N GLY A 198 11.64 -22.01 6.62
CA GLY A 198 12.02 -23.03 5.65
C GLY A 198 13.27 -22.71 4.84
N ILE A 199 13.47 -23.47 3.78
CA ILE A 199 14.56 -23.26 2.82
C ILE A 199 13.95 -22.76 1.51
N TYR A 200 14.42 -21.61 1.06
CA TYR A 200 14.04 -21.01 -0.21
C TYR A 200 15.23 -21.10 -1.16
N ALA A 201 15.13 -21.97 -2.16
CA ALA A 201 16.14 -22.10 -3.20
C ALA A 201 16.05 -20.92 -4.18
N LEU A 202 17.14 -20.17 -4.34
CA LEU A 202 17.21 -18.99 -5.21
C LEU A 202 18.22 -19.23 -6.34
N ASN A 203 17.99 -18.63 -7.51
CA ASN A 203 18.89 -18.71 -8.67
C ASN A 203 19.25 -20.14 -9.11
N GLY A 204 18.33 -21.10 -8.96
CA GLY A 204 18.57 -22.50 -9.31
C GLY A 204 19.41 -23.29 -8.28
N ALA A 205 19.41 -22.87 -7.01
CA ALA A 205 20.09 -23.57 -5.95
C ALA A 205 19.66 -25.05 -5.83
N ASP A 206 20.63 -25.88 -5.50
CA ASP A 206 20.48 -27.31 -5.23
C ASP A 206 20.92 -27.64 -3.79
N GLU A 207 21.00 -28.93 -3.46
CA GLU A 207 21.46 -29.40 -2.14
C GLU A 207 22.93 -29.03 -1.82
N ASN A 208 23.75 -28.70 -2.81
CA ASN A 208 25.18 -28.38 -2.63
C ASN A 208 25.42 -26.88 -2.45
N SER A 209 24.45 -26.05 -2.88
CA SER A 209 24.52 -24.60 -2.84
C SER A 209 24.62 -24.05 -1.41
N VAL A 210 25.35 -22.95 -1.24
CA VAL A 210 25.60 -22.32 0.07
C VAL A 210 24.30 -21.92 0.78
N CYS A 211 24.26 -22.10 2.10
CA CYS A 211 23.12 -21.70 2.91
C CYS A 211 23.36 -20.31 3.52
N LEU A 212 22.39 -19.40 3.41
CA LEU A 212 22.37 -18.13 4.12
C LEU A 212 21.17 -18.12 5.06
N THR A 213 21.33 -17.67 6.31
CA THR A 213 20.20 -17.59 7.25
C THR A 213 19.73 -16.17 7.51
N THR A 214 18.42 -16.01 7.64
CA THR A 214 17.77 -14.78 8.11
C THR A 214 16.49 -15.12 8.88
N VAL A 215 15.73 -14.10 9.25
CA VAL A 215 14.52 -14.17 10.08
C VAL A 215 13.24 -14.17 9.25
N ASP A 216 12.13 -14.63 9.86
CA ASP A 216 10.78 -14.70 9.27
C ASP A 216 10.07 -13.35 9.10
N PHE A 217 10.69 -12.21 9.43
CA PHE A 217 10.10 -10.89 9.20
C PHE A 217 10.09 -10.54 7.70
N ALA A 218 8.92 -10.34 7.12
CA ALA A 218 8.74 -10.18 5.66
C ALA A 218 9.61 -9.07 5.05
N LEU A 219 9.75 -7.92 5.71
CA LEU A 219 10.60 -6.85 5.17
C LEU A 219 12.08 -7.27 5.15
N THR A 220 12.56 -7.94 6.20
CA THR A 220 13.92 -8.48 6.20
C THR A 220 14.09 -9.55 5.14
N TYR A 221 13.13 -10.46 5.00
CA TYR A 221 13.12 -11.48 3.96
C TYR A 221 13.27 -10.86 2.57
N PHE A 222 12.36 -9.96 2.17
CA PHE A 222 12.36 -9.40 0.82
C PHE A 222 13.58 -8.53 0.52
N VAL A 223 14.10 -7.82 1.53
CA VAL A 223 15.36 -7.07 1.39
C VAL A 223 16.55 -8.00 1.17
N VAL A 224 16.60 -9.15 1.85
CA VAL A 224 17.68 -10.12 1.65
C VAL A 224 17.48 -10.91 0.35
N SER A 225 16.31 -11.49 0.13
CA SER A 225 16.03 -12.33 -1.04
C SER A 225 16.20 -11.57 -2.35
N GLY A 226 15.75 -10.31 -2.44
CA GLY A 226 15.91 -9.50 -3.66
C GLY A 226 17.38 -9.21 -4.00
N GLU A 227 18.24 -9.10 -2.99
CA GLU A 227 19.69 -8.94 -3.16
C GLU A 227 20.36 -10.26 -3.58
N LEU A 228 19.91 -11.38 -3.01
CA LEU A 228 20.36 -12.72 -3.39
C LEU A 228 19.95 -13.06 -4.82
N GLU A 229 18.71 -12.81 -5.22
CA GLU A 229 18.23 -12.99 -6.60
C GLU A 229 19.05 -12.13 -7.57
N ARG A 230 19.29 -10.84 -7.24
CA ARG A 230 20.11 -9.95 -8.07
C ARG A 230 21.57 -10.40 -8.19
N SER A 231 22.08 -11.18 -7.24
CA SER A 231 23.44 -11.71 -7.32
C SER A 231 23.60 -12.71 -8.48
N GLY A 232 22.55 -13.45 -8.83
CA GLY A 232 22.60 -14.56 -9.77
C GLY A 232 23.36 -15.80 -9.26
N VAL A 233 23.84 -15.79 -8.01
CA VAL A 233 24.57 -16.91 -7.40
C VAL A 233 23.54 -17.91 -6.82
N PRO A 234 23.62 -19.22 -7.18
CA PRO A 234 22.76 -20.25 -6.58
C PRO A 234 22.97 -20.33 -5.07
N CYS A 235 21.91 -20.13 -4.29
CA CYS A 235 21.99 -20.19 -2.84
C CYS A 235 20.65 -20.57 -2.17
N ASN A 236 20.75 -21.18 -1.00
CA ASN A 236 19.63 -21.59 -0.18
C ASN A 236 19.41 -20.57 0.94
N LEU A 237 18.34 -19.78 0.85
CA LEU A 237 17.95 -18.84 1.90
C LEU A 237 17.12 -19.57 2.97
N VAL A 238 17.71 -19.70 4.16
CA VAL A 238 17.14 -20.35 5.34
C VAL A 238 16.42 -19.31 6.20
N ILE A 239 15.12 -19.50 6.38
CA ILE A 239 14.26 -18.62 7.18
C ILE A 239 13.96 -19.29 8.52
N SER A 240 14.46 -18.69 9.60
CA SER A 240 14.19 -19.14 10.97
C SER A 240 13.02 -18.36 11.57
N ASP A 241 12.15 -19.03 12.34
CA ASP A 241 11.09 -18.33 13.10
C ASP A 241 11.72 -17.43 14.18
N ALA A 242 11.50 -16.13 14.03
CA ALA A 242 11.94 -15.10 14.96
C ALA A 242 10.76 -14.29 15.50
N GLY A 243 9.53 -14.78 15.36
CA GLY A 243 8.33 -14.07 15.79
C GLY A 243 7.94 -12.91 14.86
N GLY A 244 8.41 -12.88 13.62
CA GLY A 244 8.18 -11.77 12.69
C GLY A 244 8.97 -10.52 13.05
N LEU A 245 10.10 -10.67 13.72
CA LEU A 245 10.97 -9.58 14.15
C LEU A 245 12.20 -9.47 13.22
N SER A 246 12.68 -8.24 12.99
CA SER A 246 13.93 -8.01 12.24
C SER A 246 15.14 -8.64 12.95
N VAL A 247 16.26 -8.86 12.23
CA VAL A 247 17.47 -9.53 12.76
C VAL A 247 17.90 -8.99 14.14
N LEU A 248 18.11 -7.67 14.25
CA LEU A 248 18.56 -7.07 15.51
C LEU A 248 17.48 -7.07 16.60
N THR A 249 16.22 -6.89 16.22
CA THR A 249 15.09 -6.95 17.17
C THR A 249 14.92 -8.35 17.73
N ALA A 250 15.00 -9.38 16.89
CA ALA A 250 14.94 -10.78 17.26
C ALA A 250 16.11 -11.17 18.15
N TRP A 251 17.33 -10.72 17.81
CA TRP A 251 18.52 -10.96 18.61
C TRP A 251 18.41 -10.31 20.00
N ALA A 252 18.05 -9.04 20.06
CA ALA A 252 17.86 -8.33 21.33
C ALA A 252 16.74 -8.93 22.19
N ALA A 253 15.69 -9.49 21.57
CA ALA A 253 14.60 -10.19 22.26
C ALA A 253 14.92 -11.66 22.59
N GLY A 254 16.12 -12.15 22.29
CA GLY A 254 16.52 -13.55 22.52
C GLY A 254 15.84 -14.57 21.60
N LYS A 255 15.09 -14.13 20.58
CA LYS A 255 14.42 -15.02 19.60
C LYS A 255 15.38 -15.50 18.51
N LEU A 256 16.40 -14.70 18.19
CA LEU A 256 17.52 -15.10 17.33
C LEU A 256 18.78 -15.26 18.18
N SER A 257 19.16 -16.50 18.45
CA SER A 257 20.32 -16.85 19.28
C SER A 257 21.12 -17.96 18.62
N SER A 258 22.36 -18.19 19.08
CA SER A 258 23.16 -19.33 18.61
C SER A 258 22.43 -20.66 18.81
N THR A 259 21.64 -20.80 19.88
CA THR A 259 20.82 -22.00 20.13
C THR A 259 19.66 -22.13 19.15
N SER A 260 18.87 -21.07 18.94
CA SER A 260 17.70 -21.16 18.05
C SER A 260 18.12 -21.40 16.60
N VAL A 261 19.18 -20.72 16.13
CA VAL A 261 19.74 -20.94 14.78
C VAL A 261 20.24 -22.38 14.65
N SER A 262 21.13 -22.83 15.54
CA SER A 262 21.74 -24.17 15.41
C SER A 262 20.68 -25.29 15.47
N LYS A 263 19.69 -25.16 16.36
CA LYS A 263 18.57 -26.12 16.42
C LYS A 263 17.81 -26.17 15.11
N PHE A 264 17.47 -25.01 14.53
CA PHE A 264 16.75 -24.97 13.26
C PHE A 264 17.56 -25.59 12.12
N ILE A 265 18.87 -25.32 12.05
CA ILE A 265 19.76 -25.91 11.04
C ILE A 265 19.79 -27.44 11.15
N ILE A 266 20.02 -27.98 12.34
CA ILE A 266 20.09 -29.43 12.58
C ILE A 266 18.77 -30.13 12.19
N GLU A 267 17.64 -29.57 12.63
CA GLU A 267 16.34 -30.23 12.48
C GLU A 267 15.74 -30.05 11.07
N ASN A 268 15.95 -28.89 10.42
CA ASN A 268 15.19 -28.51 9.23
C ASN A 268 16.01 -28.31 7.96
N VAL A 269 17.32 -28.07 8.09
CA VAL A 269 18.22 -27.73 6.97
C VAL A 269 19.17 -28.86 6.66
N GLU A 270 19.93 -29.32 7.65
CA GLU A 270 20.96 -30.34 7.49
C GLU A 270 20.48 -31.64 6.81
N PRO A 271 19.24 -32.15 7.06
CA PRO A 271 18.74 -33.33 6.37
C PRO A 271 18.46 -33.13 4.88
N LYS A 272 18.44 -31.88 4.40
CA LYS A 272 18.01 -31.50 3.03
C LYS A 272 19.15 -30.91 2.19
N VAL A 273 20.30 -30.59 2.80
CA VAL A 273 21.43 -29.99 2.11
C VAL A 273 22.73 -30.76 2.40
N LYS A 274 23.58 -30.86 1.38
CA LYS A 274 24.94 -31.38 1.45
C LYS A 274 25.96 -30.30 1.75
N SER A 275 25.64 -29.03 1.47
CA SER A 275 26.48 -27.90 1.89
C SER A 275 26.69 -27.91 3.39
N ARG A 276 27.90 -27.51 3.82
CA ARG A 276 28.26 -27.32 5.23
C ARG A 276 28.82 -25.92 5.47
N LYS A 277 28.32 -24.94 4.71
CA LYS A 277 28.61 -23.52 4.86
C LYS A 277 27.33 -22.78 5.22
N LEU A 278 27.37 -22.04 6.33
CA LEU A 278 26.26 -21.22 6.81
C LEU A 278 26.69 -19.75 6.89
N ILE A 279 26.09 -18.91 6.04
CA ILE A 279 26.31 -17.47 6.09
C ILE A 279 25.29 -16.85 7.04
N ILE A 280 25.76 -16.13 8.07
CA ILE A 280 24.92 -15.41 9.04
C ILE A 280 24.93 -13.90 8.78
N PRO A 281 23.88 -13.15 9.14
CA PRO A 281 23.88 -11.69 8.97
C PRO A 281 25.01 -11.01 9.75
N GLY A 282 25.68 -10.03 9.13
CA GLY A 282 26.82 -9.33 9.75
C GLY A 282 26.50 -8.67 11.09
N LYS A 283 25.27 -8.17 11.25
CA LYS A 283 24.80 -7.52 12.47
C LYS A 283 24.74 -8.46 13.68
N VAL A 284 24.83 -9.77 13.49
CA VAL A 284 24.89 -10.78 14.55
C VAL A 284 26.16 -11.62 14.47
N ALA A 285 27.26 -11.06 13.95
CA ALA A 285 28.58 -11.71 13.87
C ALA A 285 29.06 -12.30 15.20
N VAL A 286 28.66 -11.70 16.33
CA VAL A 286 28.97 -12.19 17.68
C VAL A 286 28.47 -13.62 17.94
N LEU A 287 27.44 -14.08 17.20
CA LEU A 287 26.91 -15.43 17.32
C LEU A 287 27.78 -16.50 16.64
N LYS A 288 28.74 -16.11 15.78
CA LYS A 288 29.52 -17.04 14.95
C LYS A 288 30.15 -18.16 15.77
N GLY A 289 30.97 -17.82 16.77
CA GLY A 289 31.73 -18.82 17.52
C GLY A 289 30.84 -19.83 18.24
N ASP A 290 29.74 -19.37 18.84
CA ASP A 290 28.78 -20.23 19.50
C ASP A 290 27.97 -21.11 18.54
N ILE A 291 27.69 -20.62 17.33
CA ILE A 291 27.01 -21.41 16.29
C ILE A 291 27.97 -22.50 15.78
N GLU A 292 29.22 -22.16 15.46
CA GLU A 292 30.23 -23.15 15.02
C GLU A 292 30.44 -24.25 16.06
N ALA A 293 30.50 -23.90 17.34
CA ALA A 293 30.63 -24.88 18.42
C ALA A 293 29.42 -25.84 18.53
N LYS A 294 28.22 -25.39 18.13
CA LYS A 294 26.97 -26.17 18.17
C LYS A 294 26.67 -26.91 16.87
N LEU A 295 27.32 -26.54 15.77
CA LEU A 295 27.17 -27.13 14.44
C LEU A 295 28.51 -27.76 14.00
N PRO A 296 28.95 -28.86 14.63
CA PRO A 296 30.21 -29.49 14.27
C PRO A 296 30.21 -29.88 12.78
N GLY A 297 31.27 -29.50 12.08
CA GLY A 297 31.41 -29.74 10.63
C GLY A 297 30.82 -28.64 9.74
N TRP A 298 30.14 -27.64 10.30
CA TRP A 298 29.71 -26.44 9.57
C TRP A 298 30.75 -25.32 9.67
N GLU A 299 31.04 -24.68 8.55
CA GLU A 299 31.77 -23.41 8.48
C GLU A 299 30.77 -22.25 8.57
N VAL A 300 30.91 -21.36 9.56
CA VAL A 300 30.04 -20.18 9.69
C VAL A 300 30.74 -18.95 9.15
N ILE A 301 30.10 -18.29 8.19
CA ILE A 301 30.65 -17.14 7.47
C ILE A 301 29.81 -15.92 7.83
N VAL A 302 30.47 -14.80 8.12
CA VAL A 302 29.79 -13.56 8.48
C VAL A 302 29.54 -12.74 7.21
N ALA A 303 28.28 -12.53 6.86
CA ALA A 303 27.90 -11.64 5.78
C ALA A 303 28.22 -10.17 6.12
N PRO A 304 28.18 -9.27 5.13
CA PRO A 304 28.15 -7.83 5.39
C PRO A 304 26.99 -7.40 6.30
N ASN A 305 27.08 -6.20 6.87
CA ASN A 305 26.05 -5.67 7.76
C ASN A 305 24.76 -5.30 7.02
N GLU A 306 24.85 -4.90 5.75
CA GLU A 306 23.70 -4.47 4.95
C GLU A 306 23.49 -5.36 3.74
N ALA A 307 22.22 -5.70 3.47
CA ALA A 307 21.86 -6.65 2.42
C ALA A 307 22.32 -6.23 1.02
N VAL A 308 22.38 -4.91 0.74
CA VAL A 308 22.85 -4.36 -0.56
C VAL A 308 24.26 -4.82 -0.95
N GLN A 309 25.07 -5.21 0.03
CA GLN A 309 26.44 -5.66 -0.17
C GLN A 309 26.52 -7.16 -0.50
N LEU A 310 25.42 -7.93 -0.33
CA LEU A 310 25.38 -9.38 -0.58
C LEU A 310 25.69 -9.72 -2.04
N VAL A 311 25.26 -8.88 -3.00
CA VAL A 311 25.53 -9.10 -4.42
C VAL A 311 27.03 -9.22 -4.71
N LYS A 312 27.81 -8.26 -4.22
CA LYS A 312 29.27 -8.28 -4.40
C LYS A 312 29.90 -9.41 -3.59
N PHE A 313 29.50 -9.52 -2.33
CA PHE A 313 30.03 -10.53 -1.41
C PHE A 313 29.91 -11.96 -1.97
N LEU A 314 28.73 -12.35 -2.48
CA LEU A 314 28.54 -13.69 -3.04
C LEU A 314 29.31 -13.90 -4.36
N LYS A 315 29.38 -12.89 -5.22
CA LYS A 315 30.16 -12.98 -6.46
C LYS A 315 31.66 -13.13 -6.19
N ASP A 316 32.18 -12.40 -5.20
CA ASP A 316 33.58 -12.49 -4.79
C ASP A 316 33.87 -13.88 -4.19
N MET A 317 33.00 -14.40 -3.31
CA MET A 317 33.13 -15.76 -2.77
C MET A 317 33.12 -16.83 -3.87
N GLN A 318 32.21 -16.73 -4.84
CA GLN A 318 32.12 -17.65 -5.97
C GLN A 318 33.38 -17.56 -6.85
N ALA A 319 33.86 -16.36 -7.14
CA ALA A 319 35.08 -16.15 -7.93
C ALA A 319 36.34 -16.70 -7.23
N ASN A 320 36.36 -16.68 -5.89
CA ASN A 320 37.44 -17.23 -5.08
C ASN A 320 37.34 -18.76 -4.89
N GLY A 321 36.28 -19.41 -5.38
CA GLY A 321 36.04 -20.83 -5.14
C GLY A 321 35.68 -21.17 -3.69
N GLU A 322 35.18 -20.19 -2.94
CA GLU A 322 34.74 -20.38 -1.55
C GLU A 322 33.32 -20.98 -1.48
N ILE A 323 32.51 -20.81 -2.53
CA ILE A 323 31.15 -21.36 -2.70
C ILE A 323 30.89 -21.81 -4.13
#